data_AF-A0A202BVJ9-F1
#
_entry.id   AF-A0A202BVJ9-F1
#
_cell.length_a   1.000
_cell.length_b   1.000
_cell.length_c   1.000
_cell.angle_alpha   90.00
_cell.angle_beta   90.00
_cell.angle_gamma   90.00
#
_symmetry.space_group_name_H-M   'P 1'
#
loop_
_entity.id
_entity.type
_entity.pdbx_description
1 polymer ?
#
loop_
_entity_poly.entity_id
_entity_poly.type
_entity_poly.pdbx_seq_one_letter_code
_entity_poly.pdbx_strand_id
1 'polypeptide(L)'
;IVSGQVSFDDFSGGLKMTAREVMDIDEAREKYARGLAISLTDRQIDDQLLNRLRQSLEPHRSGTIPVHLYYQRADARARLRFGATWRVSP
;
A
#
# COMPACT_ATOMS: atom_id res chain seq x y z
N ILE A 1 2.71 -13.76 -3.21
CA ILE A 1 1.91 -13.78 -4.46
C ILE A 1 2.37 -14.95 -5.31
N VAL A 2 1.44 -15.72 -5.90
CA VAL A 2 1.79 -16.78 -6.86
C VAL A 2 1.21 -16.42 -8.22
N SER A 3 2.04 -16.39 -9.26
CA SER A 3 1.62 -16.19 -10.65
C SER A 3 1.94 -17.45 -11.45
N GLY A 4 1.05 -17.83 -12.37
CA GLY A 4 1.16 -19.10 -13.06
C GLY A 4 0.12 -19.27 -14.15
N GLN A 5 0.25 -20.35 -14.90
CA GLN A 5 -0.72 -20.71 -15.91
C GLN A 5 -1.81 -21.57 -15.28
N VAL A 6 -3.06 -21.18 -15.49
CA VAL A 6 -4.23 -22.00 -15.15
C VAL A 6 -4.65 -22.78 -16.40
N SER A 7 -4.87 -24.07 -16.25
CA SER A 7 -5.38 -24.97 -17.28
C SER A 7 -6.55 -25.77 -16.73
N PHE A 8 -7.43 -26.23 -17.61
CA PHE A 8 -8.41 -27.23 -17.25
C PHE A 8 -7.73 -28.58 -17.04
N ASP A 9 -8.17 -29.33 -16.04
CA ASP A 9 -7.77 -30.70 -15.80
C ASP A 9 -8.93 -31.63 -16.13
N ASP A 10 -8.78 -32.33 -17.25
CA ASP A 10 -9.81 -33.23 -17.79
C ASP A 10 -10.04 -34.47 -16.91
N PHE A 11 -9.16 -34.75 -15.94
CA PHE A 11 -9.29 -35.90 -15.04
C PHE A 11 -10.13 -35.60 -13.79
N SER A 12 -9.98 -34.40 -13.22
CA SER A 12 -10.69 -33.96 -12.02
C SER A 12 -11.90 -33.06 -12.32
N GLY A 13 -12.06 -32.63 -13.58
CA GLY A 13 -13.08 -31.66 -13.98
C GLY A 13 -12.86 -30.26 -13.40
N GLY A 14 -11.66 -30.00 -12.85
CA GLY A 14 -11.31 -28.78 -12.12
C GLY A 14 -10.27 -27.93 -12.83
N LEU A 15 -9.91 -26.81 -12.18
CA LEU A 15 -8.81 -25.96 -12.61
C LEU A 15 -7.50 -26.45 -11.96
N LYS A 16 -6.48 -26.69 -12.78
CA LYS A 16 -5.11 -26.94 -12.36
C LYS A 16 -4.27 -25.68 -12.61
N MET A 17 -3.47 -25.27 -11.64
CA MET A 17 -2.51 -24.18 -11.81
C MET A 17 -1.08 -24.68 -11.72
N THR A 18 -0.26 -24.33 -12.70
CA THR A 18 1.20 -24.49 -12.64
C THR A 18 1.82 -23.14 -12.32
N ALA A 19 2.34 -23.00 -11.10
CA ALA A 19 3.03 -21.80 -10.64
C ALA A 19 4.32 -21.57 -11.45
N ARG A 20 4.56 -20.32 -11.86
CA ARG A 20 5.78 -19.87 -12.54
C ARG A 20 6.62 -18.96 -11.66
N GLU A 21 5.97 -18.06 -10.93
CA GLU A 21 6.63 -17.22 -9.92
C GLU A 21 5.90 -17.35 -8.59
N VAL A 22 6.68 -17.48 -7.53
CA VAL A 22 6.22 -17.42 -6.15
C VAL A 22 7.01 -16.31 -5.49
N MET A 23 6.31 -15.32 -4.97
CA MET A 23 6.87 -14.21 -4.20
C MET A 23 6.32 -14.26 -2.78
N ASP A 24 7.14 -13.93 -1.80
CA ASP A 24 6.64 -13.63 -0.46
C ASP A 24 5.98 -12.23 -0.41
N ILE A 25 5.66 -11.77 0.80
CA ILE A 25 5.00 -10.49 1.00
C ILE A 25 5.96 -9.31 0.82
N ASP A 26 7.23 -9.46 1.16
CA ASP A 26 8.23 -8.39 1.10
C ASP A 26 8.64 -8.16 -0.35
N GLU A 27 8.90 -9.23 -1.10
CA GLU A 27 9.17 -9.17 -2.55
C GLU A 27 8.00 -8.56 -3.31
N ALA A 28 6.76 -8.92 -2.92
CA ALA A 28 5.57 -8.34 -3.52
C ALA A 28 5.43 -6.84 -3.21
N ARG A 29 5.76 -6.40 -2.00
CA ARG A 29 5.73 -4.98 -1.61
C ARG A 29 6.76 -4.19 -2.39
N GLU A 30 8.00 -4.66 -2.46
CA GLU A 30 9.05 -4.00 -3.25
C GLU A 30 8.69 -3.87 -4.73
N LYS A 31 8.11 -4.93 -5.31
CA LYS A 31 7.79 -4.96 -6.75
C LYS A 31 6.54 -4.18 -7.12
N TYR A 32 5.51 -4.18 -6.26
CA TYR A 32 4.18 -3.71 -6.65
C TYR A 32 3.64 -2.53 -5.83
N ALA A 33 4.23 -2.16 -4.69
CA ALA A 33 3.75 -1.03 -3.90
C ALA A 33 3.86 0.28 -4.70
N ARG A 34 2.75 1.03 -4.77
CA ARG A 34 2.68 2.30 -5.51
C ARG A 34 2.64 3.54 -4.62
N GLY A 35 2.51 3.35 -3.31
CA GLY A 35 2.40 4.42 -2.34
C GLY A 35 1.76 3.96 -1.03
N LEU A 36 2.05 4.70 0.03
CA LEU A 36 1.37 4.56 1.32
C LEU A 36 0.13 5.47 1.32
N ALA A 37 -1.04 4.89 1.55
CA ALA A 37 -2.29 5.63 1.69
C ALA A 37 -2.73 5.65 3.15
N ILE A 38 -2.87 6.84 3.72
CA ILE A 38 -3.37 7.06 5.07
C ILE A 38 -4.73 7.72 4.95
N SER A 39 -5.76 7.12 5.53
CA SER A 39 -7.14 7.63 5.47
C SER A 39 -7.57 8.10 6.85
N LEU A 40 -7.98 9.36 6.96
CA LEU A 40 -8.41 9.98 8.21
C LEU A 40 -9.74 10.69 8.05
N THR A 41 -10.54 10.64 9.10
CA THR A 41 -11.73 11.48 9.28
C THR A 41 -11.41 12.73 10.10
N ASP A 42 -12.31 13.71 10.09
CA ASP A 42 -12.16 14.93 10.89
C ASP A 42 -12.05 14.71 12.39
N ARG A 43 -12.69 13.66 12.91
CA ARG A 43 -12.59 13.29 14.33
C ARG A 43 -11.23 12.73 14.74
N GLN A 44 -10.40 12.34 13.77
CA GLN A 44 -9.09 11.74 14.02
C GLN A 44 -7.96 12.75 13.90
N ILE A 45 -8.18 13.89 13.22
CA ILE A 45 -7.11 14.87 13.00
C ILE A 45 -6.99 15.78 14.22
N ASP A 46 -5.88 15.60 14.94
CA ASP A 46 -5.39 16.52 15.95
C ASP A 46 -3.85 16.64 15.84
N ASP A 47 -3.28 17.60 16.57
CA ASP A 47 -1.82 17.82 16.58
C ASP A 47 -1.05 16.59 17.07
N GLN A 48 -1.64 15.80 17.97
CA GLN A 48 -1.00 14.61 18.52
C GLN A 48 -0.88 13.49 17.47
N LEU A 49 -1.92 13.28 16.66
CA LEU A 49 -1.89 12.34 15.55
C LEU A 49 -0.89 12.78 14.49
N LEU A 50 -0.89 14.06 14.12
CA LEU A 50 0.06 14.58 13.14
C LEU A 50 1.51 14.41 13.60
N ASN A 51 1.78 14.65 14.89
CA ASN A 51 3.10 14.41 15.48
C ASN A 51 3.47 12.92 15.48
N ARG A 52 2.55 12.03 15.84
CA ARG A 52 2.78 10.57 15.78
C ARG A 52 3.03 10.08 14.36
N LEU A 53 2.26 10.58 13.39
CA LEU A 53 2.40 10.25 11.98
C LEU A 53 3.77 10.70 11.47
N ARG A 54 4.19 11.91 11.81
CA ARG A 54 5.54 12.42 11.52
C ARG A 54 6.62 11.50 12.10
N GLN A 55 6.54 11.20 13.41
CA GLN A 55 7.52 10.34 14.10
C GLN A 55 7.57 8.93 13.53
N SER A 56 6.42 8.39 13.11
CA SER A 56 6.35 7.04 12.52
C SER A 56 6.91 7.00 11.10
N LEU A 57 6.78 8.07 10.32
CA LEU A 57 7.29 8.11 8.94
C LEU A 57 8.77 8.50 8.88
N GLU A 58 9.28 9.29 9.83
CA GLU A 58 10.66 9.78 9.85
C GLU A 58 11.72 8.68 9.63
N PRO A 59 11.68 7.52 10.31
CA PRO A 59 12.69 6.46 10.15
C PRO A 59 12.67 5.80 8.78
N HIS A 60 11.55 5.90 8.06
CA HIS A 60 11.35 5.27 6.75
C HIS A 60 11.48 6.27 5.60
N ARG A 61 11.87 7.52 5.86
CA ARG A 61 12.09 8.54 4.82
C ARG A 61 13.21 8.11 3.86
N SER A 62 13.26 8.82 2.74
CA SER A 62 14.23 8.60 1.65
C SER A 62 13.99 7.34 0.83
N GLY A 63 12.78 6.78 0.88
CA GLY A 63 12.40 5.70 -0.03
C GLY A 63 11.83 6.18 -1.36
N THR A 64 11.25 5.27 -2.12
CA THR A 64 10.87 5.49 -3.52
C THR A 64 9.39 5.79 -3.71
N ILE A 65 8.53 5.37 -2.77
CA ILE A 65 7.08 5.43 -2.93
C ILE A 65 6.46 6.66 -2.24
N PRO A 66 5.44 7.30 -2.85
CA PRO A 66 4.79 8.48 -2.29
C PRO A 66 3.88 8.15 -1.10
N VAL A 67 3.72 9.11 -0.19
CA VAL A 67 2.72 9.08 0.88
C VAL A 67 1.54 9.98 0.51
N HIS A 68 0.33 9.45 0.66
CA HIS A 68 -0.93 10.12 0.40
C HIS A 68 -1.78 10.15 1.66
N LEU A 69 -2.34 11.31 1.98
CA LEU A 69 -3.34 11.48 3.03
C LEU A 69 -4.70 11.73 2.39
N TYR A 70 -5.63 10.81 2.61
CA TYR A 70 -7.03 10.92 2.23
C TYR A 70 -7.81 11.43 3.44
N TYR A 71 -8.29 12.65 3.34
CA TYR A 71 -9.09 13.29 4.36
C TYR A 71 -10.56 13.26 3.97
N GLN A 72 -11.42 12.86 4.89
CA GLN A 72 -12.86 12.80 4.69
C GLN A 72 -13.64 13.43 5.85
N ARG A 73 -14.60 14.28 5.50
CA ARG A 73 -15.68 14.75 6.39
C ARG A 73 -17.02 14.30 5.84
N ALA A 74 -18.12 14.68 6.51
CA ALA A 74 -19.47 14.41 6.05
C ALA A 74 -19.78 15.08 4.68
N ASP A 75 -19.20 16.25 4.44
CA ASP A 75 -19.51 17.14 3.31
C ASP A 75 -18.34 17.31 2.31
N ALA A 76 -17.15 16.80 2.63
CA ALA A 76 -15.95 17.05 1.84
C ALA A 76 -14.97 15.87 1.85
N ARG A 77 -14.20 15.76 0.76
CA ARG A 77 -13.06 14.85 0.64
C ARG A 77 -11.88 15.57 0.02
N ALA A 78 -10.69 15.32 0.54
CA ALA A 78 -9.45 15.86 0.01
C ALA A 78 -8.39 14.76 -0.05
N ARG A 79 -7.53 14.83 -1.08
CA ARG A 79 -6.33 14.01 -1.18
C ARG A 79 -5.12 14.92 -1.15
N LEU A 80 -4.32 14.80 -0.10
CA LEU A 80 -3.05 15.49 0.03
C LEU A 80 -1.92 14.52 -0.33
N ARG A 81 -0.97 14.98 -1.13
CA ARG A 81 0.26 14.24 -1.40
C ARG A 81 1.38 14.90 -0.61
N PHE A 82 2.13 14.11 0.14
CA PHE A 82 3.27 14.66 0.87
C PHE A 82 4.40 15.02 -0.09
N GLY A 83 5.26 15.96 0.32
CA GLY A 83 6.41 16.39 -0.48
C GLY A 83 7.35 15.23 -0.81
N ALA A 84 8.19 15.38 -1.84
CA ALA A 84 9.10 14.31 -2.29
C ALA A 84 10.05 13.82 -1.19
N THR A 85 10.40 14.68 -0.23
CA THR A 85 11.24 14.34 0.93
C THR A 85 10.55 13.43 1.94
N TRP A 86 9.25 13.16 1.79
CA TRP A 86 8.45 12.26 2.62
C TRP A 86 8.12 10.93 1.93
N ARG A 87 8.79 10.61 0.82
CA ARG A 87 8.70 9.27 0.24
C ARG A 87 9.28 8.23 1.21
N VAL A 88 8.65 7.06 1.25
CA VAL A 88 9.02 5.96 2.15
C VAL A 88 9.47 4.73 1.39
N SER A 89 10.17 3.83 2.08
CA SER A 89 10.58 2.55 1.51
C SER A 89 9.38 1.58 1.43
N PRO A 90 9.26 0.82 0.33
CA PRO A 90 8.16 -0.11 0.08
C PRO A 90 7.83 -1.12 1.16
#